data_AF-A0A7X8TTU9-F1
#
_entry.id   AF-A0A7X8TTU9-F1
#
_cell.length_a   1.000
_cell.length_b   1.000
_cell.length_c   1.000
_cell.angle_alpha   90.00
_cell.angle_beta   90.00
_cell.angle_gamma   90.00
#
_symmetry.space_group_name_H-M   'P 1'
#
loop_
_entity.id
_entity.type
_entity.pdbx_description
1 polymer ?
#
loop_
_entity_poly.entity_id
_entity_poly.type
_entity_poly.pdbx_seq_one_letter_code
_entity_poly.pdbx_strand_id
1 'polypeptide(L)'
;MSDLNIPQELQGTYITTSKGVEKYEVVAARNYCRNHIVKFYNESEQLNVLMSANSDEIKKMNDFIVSCRAWSNMESPTIEGLLAITP
;
A
#
# COMPACT_ATOMS: atom_id res chain seq x y z
N MET A 1 -14.62 -10.48 -6.93
CA MET A 1 -13.34 -10.02 -6.37
C MET A 1 -12.46 -9.64 -7.54
N SER A 2 -12.07 -8.38 -7.63
CA SER A 2 -11.10 -7.94 -8.64
C SER A 2 -9.71 -8.14 -8.06
N ASP A 3 -9.00 -9.13 -8.58
CA ASP A 3 -7.60 -9.41 -8.21
C ASP A 3 -6.69 -8.23 -8.57
N LEU A 4 -5.48 -8.21 -8.02
CA LEU A 4 -4.44 -7.30 -8.49
C LEU A 4 -4.29 -7.46 -10.01
N ASN A 5 -4.16 -6.35 -10.75
CA ASN A 5 -3.96 -6.39 -12.19
C ASN A 5 -2.50 -6.79 -12.50
N ILE A 6 -2.20 -8.07 -12.27
CA ILE A 6 -0.90 -8.68 -12.49
C ILE A 6 -0.95 -9.43 -13.81
N PRO A 7 -0.02 -9.14 -14.75
CA PRO A 7 0.08 -9.87 -16.00
C PRO A 7 0.15 -11.37 -15.77
N GLN A 8 -0.58 -12.16 -16.56
CA GLN A 8 -0.72 -13.61 -16.36
C GLN A 8 0.64 -14.33 -16.35
N GLU A 9 1.57 -13.87 -17.16
CA GLU A 9 2.94 -14.38 -17.25
C GLU A 9 3.80 -14.11 -16.01
N LEU A 10 3.38 -13.19 -15.14
CA LEU A 10 4.07 -12.86 -13.89
C LEU A 10 3.40 -13.50 -12.67
N GLN A 11 2.22 -14.11 -12.82
CA GLN A 11 1.55 -14.82 -11.73
C GLN A 11 2.33 -16.08 -11.33
N GLY A 12 2.56 -16.27 -10.04
CA GLY A 12 3.37 -17.34 -9.45
C GLY A 12 4.87 -17.17 -9.65
N THR A 13 5.32 -16.09 -10.31
CA THR A 13 6.74 -15.87 -10.58
C THR A 13 7.45 -15.28 -9.36
N TYR A 14 8.74 -15.62 -9.25
CA TYR A 14 9.63 -15.07 -8.24
C TYR A 14 10.63 -14.12 -8.90
N ILE A 15 10.84 -12.97 -8.30
CA ILE A 15 11.78 -11.94 -8.75
C ILE A 15 12.81 -11.66 -7.66
N THR A 16 13.99 -11.17 -8.06
CA THR A 16 15.01 -10.74 -7.11
C THR A 16 14.87 -9.25 -6.85
N THR A 17 14.74 -8.87 -5.58
CA THR A 17 14.73 -7.49 -5.10
C THR A 17 15.94 -7.25 -4.18
N SER A 18 16.09 -6.03 -3.67
CA SER A 18 17.07 -5.73 -2.63
C SER A 18 16.84 -6.49 -1.32
N LYS A 19 15.66 -7.09 -1.12
CA LYS A 19 15.32 -7.94 0.04
C LYS A 19 15.56 -9.43 -0.21
N GLY A 20 16.00 -9.82 -1.40
CA GLY A 20 16.18 -11.20 -1.81
C GLY A 20 15.13 -11.65 -2.82
N VAL A 21 14.86 -12.96 -2.86
CA VAL A 21 13.89 -13.55 -3.80
C VAL A 21 12.48 -13.45 -3.22
N GLU A 22 11.57 -12.78 -3.94
CA GLU A 22 10.20 -12.52 -3.52
C GLU A 22 9.21 -12.88 -4.64
N LYS A 23 7.97 -13.25 -4.27
CA LYS A 23 6.89 -13.41 -5.25
C LYS A 23 6.54 -12.08 -5.90
N TYR A 24 6.28 -12.07 -7.21
CA TYR A 24 5.91 -10.85 -7.93
C TYR A 24 4.66 -10.19 -7.35
N GLU A 25 3.66 -10.98 -6.93
CA GLU A 25 2.42 -10.50 -6.33
C GLU A 25 2.66 -9.67 -5.06
N VAL A 26 3.61 -10.10 -4.24
CA VAL A 26 3.97 -9.39 -3.00
C VAL A 26 4.56 -8.02 -3.33
N VAL A 27 5.40 -7.96 -4.37
CA VAL A 27 5.99 -6.70 -4.82
C VAL A 27 4.93 -5.79 -5.46
N ALA A 28 4.03 -6.36 -6.27
CA ALA A 28 2.91 -5.65 -6.86
C ALA A 28 1.98 -5.07 -5.78
N ALA A 29 1.57 -5.85 -4.78
CA ALA A 29 0.73 -5.39 -3.67
C ALA A 29 1.36 -4.20 -2.94
N ARG A 30 2.66 -4.26 -2.63
CA ARG A 30 3.38 -3.14 -1.99
C ARG A 30 3.40 -1.89 -2.87
N ASN A 31 3.53 -2.04 -4.19
CA ASN A 31 3.49 -0.92 -5.13
C ASN A 31 2.09 -0.29 -5.20
N TYR A 32 1.03 -1.09 -5.26
CA TYR A 32 -0.35 -0.60 -5.19
C TYR A 32 -0.62 0.16 -3.88
N CYS A 33 -0.20 -0.41 -2.75
CA CYS A 33 -0.28 0.24 -1.44
C CYS A 33 0.44 1.60 -1.42
N ARG A 34 1.69 1.66 -1.92
CA ARG A 34 2.44 2.91 -2.01
C ARG A 34 1.72 3.97 -2.84
N ASN A 35 1.22 3.59 -4.02
CA ASN A 35 0.51 4.51 -4.91
C ASN A 35 -0.79 5.02 -4.28
N HIS A 36 -1.51 4.15 -3.57
CA HIS A 36 -2.73 4.53 -2.85
C HIS A 36 -2.44 5.50 -1.71
N ILE A 37 -1.37 5.28 -0.94
CA ILE A 37 -0.94 6.23 0.09
C ILE A 37 -0.64 7.59 -0.53
N VAL A 38 0.15 7.63 -1.61
CA VAL A 38 0.55 8.88 -2.28
C VAL A 38 -0.64 9.65 -2.86
N LYS A 39 -1.74 8.97 -3.21
CA LYS A 39 -2.97 9.62 -3.69
C LYS A 39 -3.65 10.49 -2.63
N PHE A 40 -3.56 10.11 -1.36
CA PHE A 40 -4.21 10.83 -0.24
C PHE A 40 -3.25 11.66 0.60
N TYR A 41 -2.02 11.17 0.75
CA TYR A 41 -0.95 11.82 1.49
C TYR A 41 0.35 11.63 0.71
N ASN A 42 0.65 12.55 -0.20
CA ASN A 42 1.98 12.63 -0.81
C ASN A 42 3.04 13.00 0.26
N GLU A 43 4.32 12.90 -0.10
CA GLU A 43 5.41 13.11 0.87
C GLU A 43 5.37 14.50 1.53
N SER A 44 5.02 15.55 0.78
CA SER A 44 4.90 16.90 1.33
C SER A 44 3.70 17.03 2.28
N GLU A 45 2.57 16.40 1.97
CA GLU A 45 1.40 16.38 2.85
C GLU A 45 1.68 15.62 4.15
N GLN A 46 2.36 14.48 4.08
CA GLN A 46 2.76 13.73 5.27
C GLN A 46 3.66 14.58 6.18
N LEU A 47 4.66 15.26 5.61
CA LEU A 47 5.53 16.16 6.36
C LEU A 47 4.74 17.30 7.00
N ASN A 48 3.81 17.91 6.27
CA ASN A 48 2.97 18.99 6.81
C ASN A 48 2.13 18.51 7.98
N VAL A 49 1.50 17.34 7.88
CA VAL A 49 0.72 16.74 8.98
C VAL A 49 1.61 16.52 10.21
N LEU A 50 2.80 15.94 10.02
CA LEU A 50 3.72 15.66 11.13
C LEU A 50 4.27 16.93 11.80
N MET A 51 4.43 18.01 11.04
CA MET A 51 5.06 19.25 11.54
C MET A 51 4.06 20.24 12.16
N SER A 52 2.80 20.21 11.73
CA SER A 52 1.87 21.31 12.00
C SER A 52 0.45 20.90 12.40
N ALA A 53 0.07 19.63 12.23
CA ALA A 53 -1.27 19.18 12.58
C ALA A 53 -1.38 18.81 14.07
N ASN A 54 -2.62 18.67 14.53
CA ASN A 54 -2.91 18.17 15.87
C ASN A 54 -2.74 16.64 15.95
N SER A 55 -2.82 16.10 17.17
CA SER A 55 -2.69 14.66 17.42
C SER A 55 -3.69 13.80 16.64
N ASP A 56 -4.90 14.32 16.39
CA ASP A 56 -5.99 13.58 15.77
C ASP A 56 -5.74 13.40 14.26
N GLU A 57 -5.27 14.44 13.58
CA GLU A 57 -4.88 14.38 12.16
C GLU A 57 -3.65 13.49 11.95
N ILE A 58 -2.66 13.59 12.85
CA ILE A 58 -1.50 12.69 12.84
C ILE A 58 -1.96 11.23 13.01
N LYS A 59 -2.88 10.98 13.95
CA LYS A 59 -3.44 9.64 14.18
C LYS A 59 -4.21 9.14 12.96
N LYS A 60 -5.06 9.97 12.36
CA LYS A 60 -5.83 9.64 11.16
C LYS A 60 -4.94 9.20 10.00
N MET A 61 -3.91 9.99 9.70
CA MET A 61 -2.93 9.65 8.66
C MET A 61 -2.19 8.35 8.99
N ASN A 62 -1.77 8.17 10.24
CA ASN A 62 -1.08 6.94 10.67
C ASN A 62 -1.97 5.70 10.54
N ASP A 63 -3.21 5.76 11.01
CA ASP A 63 -4.16 4.65 10.94
C ASP A 63 -4.46 4.25 9.48
N PHE A 64 -4.57 5.25 8.59
CA PHE A 64 -4.72 5.05 7.15
C PHE A 64 -3.51 4.32 6.54
N ILE A 65 -2.29 4.81 6.80
CA ILE A 65 -1.04 4.20 6.30
C ILE A 65 -0.87 2.78 6.85
N VAL A 66 -1.19 2.55 8.13
CA VAL A 66 -1.14 1.22 8.77
C VAL A 66 -2.12 0.27 8.09
N SER A 67 -3.35 0.72 7.83
CA SER A 67 -4.36 -0.09 7.14
C SER A 67 -3.92 -0.47 5.73
N CYS A 68 -3.35 0.47 4.96
CA CYS A 68 -2.79 0.18 3.64
C CYS A 68 -1.65 -0.85 3.69
N ARG A 69 -0.76 -0.75 4.68
CA ARG A 69 0.34 -1.70 4.87
C ARG A 69 -0.16 -3.07 5.28
N ALA A 70 -1.14 -3.14 6.18
CA ALA A 70 -1.78 -4.38 6.58
C ALA A 70 -2.41 -5.09 5.37
N TRP A 71 -3.11 -4.35 4.50
CA TRP A 71 -3.62 -4.87 3.23
C TRP A 71 -2.52 -5.45 2.34
N SER A 72 -1.39 -4.75 2.17
CA SER A 72 -0.31 -5.24 1.31
C SER A 72 0.40 -6.51 1.82
N ASN A 73 0.19 -6.86 3.09
CA ASN A 73 0.76 -8.05 3.74
C ASN A 73 -0.24 -9.22 3.82
N MET A 74 -1.46 -9.06 3.32
CA MET A 74 -2.43 -10.16 3.23
C MET A 74 -1.91 -11.25 2.27
N GLU A 75 -2.34 -12.49 2.47
CA GLU A 75 -1.98 -13.61 1.59
C GLU A 75 -2.57 -13.42 0.18
N SER A 76 -3.81 -12.93 0.11
CA SER A 76 -4.56 -12.71 -1.14
C SER A 76 -5.24 -11.33 -1.14
N PRO A 77 -4.48 -10.22 -1.28
CA PRO A 77 -5.05 -8.88 -1.32
C PRO A 77 -5.82 -8.62 -2.61
N THR A 78 -6.99 -7.99 -2.50
CA THR A 78 -7.81 -7.58 -3.66
C THR A 78 -7.76 -6.07 -3.85
N ILE A 79 -7.92 -5.61 -5.10
CA ILE A 79 -7.95 -4.16 -5.40
C ILE A 79 -9.13 -3.48 -4.71
N GLU A 80 -10.29 -4.15 -4.68
CA GLU A 80 -11.47 -3.67 -3.96
C GLU A 80 -11.19 -3.43 -2.48
N GLY A 81 -10.46 -4.33 -1.83
CA GLY A 81 -10.04 -4.18 -0.44
C GLY A 81 -9.12 -2.98 -0.21
N LEU A 82 -8.24 -2.64 -1.17
CA LEU A 82 -7.42 -1.44 -1.09
C LEU A 82 -8.26 -0.17 -1.24
N LEU A 83 -9.15 -0.14 -2.22
CA LEU A 83 -9.98 1.03 -2.52
C LEU A 83 -10.98 1.34 -1.41
N ALA A 84 -11.33 0.35 -0.58
CA ALA A 84 -12.15 0.54 0.61
C ALA A 84 -11.40 1.22 1.77
N ILE A 85 -10.06 1.29 1.73
CA ILE A 85 -9.25 1.97 2.74
C ILE A 85 -9.17 3.45 2.38
N THR A 86 -9.77 4.30 3.22
CA THR A 86 -9.76 5.77 3.09
C THR A 86 -9.29 6.42 4.39
N PRO A 87 -8.71 7.63 4.35
CA PRO A 87 -8.33 8.37 5.54
C PRO A 87 -9.49 8.71 6.48
#